data_AF-A0A2E0HMT7-F1
#
_entry.id   AF-A0A2E0HMT7-F1
#
_cell.length_a   1.000
_cell.length_b   1.000
_cell.length_c   1.000
_cell.angle_alpha   90.00
_cell.angle_beta   90.00
_cell.angle_gamma   90.00
#
_symmetry.space_group_name_H-M   'P 1'
#
loop_
_entity.id
_entity.type
_entity.pdbx_description
1 polymer ?
#
loop_
_entity_poly.entity_id
_entity_poly.type
_entity_poly.pdbx_seq_one_letter_code
_entity_poly.pdbx_strand_id
1 'polypeptide(L)'
;MTEILTLVQNFITSDGMIKSEQRKFYQVLKTVLGTHEGTFSQSDIEQLMVLAHNETLDMSDEDYSEIYNVVMERYTLSERLEEQARLEQELAQKARLRIEAEAKVEALAKIEQEANALAAARLKAEEDARLRVEAEAKAKIEEEERLIAEAEQRAIEEELARKKAEAESRLEEEKRLEEERQRALKEEEDARKKSEEEEEKRLAAEEDARKMAEAEARLEEEKRLAEELQQRLEEEKRLAAEEEVRKNAEEEAKLKAEEDAKIRAEEEAQRKLAEEAHLKMVEESIRITEGEKQAEEAKINAELEEIKRLAEEEEARKLAEENARIAEELEAKRQEEENARIAEEEEEARLAAEKAANTKNIPDLPPLDD
;
A
#
# COMPACT_ATOMS: atom_id res chain seq x y z
N MET A 1 -26.28 -70.03 15.02
CA MET A 1 -26.88 -71.17 15.74
C MET A 1 -28.23 -70.84 16.40
N THR A 2 -28.29 -69.97 17.41
CA THR A 2 -29.52 -69.73 18.21
C THR A 2 -30.69 -69.21 17.39
N GLU A 3 -30.45 -68.34 16.40
CA GLU A 3 -31.49 -67.78 15.54
C GLU A 3 -32.12 -68.85 14.62
N ILE A 4 -31.30 -69.69 13.97
CA ILE A 4 -31.76 -70.80 13.11
C ILE A 4 -32.63 -71.78 13.90
N LEU A 5 -32.17 -72.19 15.10
CA LEU A 5 -32.93 -73.08 15.97
C LEU A 5 -34.23 -72.43 16.44
N THR A 6 -34.24 -71.13 16.72
CA THR A 6 -35.46 -70.42 17.11
C THR A 6 -36.47 -70.37 15.96
N LEU A 7 -36.02 -70.16 14.72
CA LEU A 7 -36.90 -70.17 13.53
C LEU A 7 -37.54 -71.54 13.31
N VAL A 8 -36.73 -72.60 13.34
CA VAL A 8 -37.22 -73.98 13.20
C VAL A 8 -38.16 -74.32 14.36
N GLN A 9 -37.81 -73.95 15.59
CA GLN A 9 -38.67 -74.17 16.75
C GLN A 9 -40.01 -73.43 16.66
N ASN A 10 -40.02 -72.18 16.20
CA ASN A 10 -41.25 -71.42 16.00
C ASN A 10 -42.12 -72.01 14.89
N PHE A 11 -41.50 -72.48 13.80
CA PHE A 11 -42.21 -73.16 12.73
C PHE A 11 -42.89 -74.46 13.21
N ILE A 12 -42.15 -75.36 13.87
CA ILE A 12 -42.68 -76.65 14.33
C ILE A 12 -43.69 -76.52 15.48
N THR A 13 -43.75 -75.35 16.14
CA THR A 13 -44.72 -75.06 17.21
C THR A 13 -45.90 -74.21 16.75
N SER A 14 -45.89 -73.71 15.52
CA SER A 14 -46.89 -72.76 14.98
C SER A 14 -48.32 -73.31 14.97
N ASP A 15 -48.49 -74.60 14.64
CA ASP A 15 -49.80 -75.26 14.56
C ASP A 15 -50.25 -75.92 15.88
N GLY A 16 -49.49 -75.76 16.98
CA GLY A 16 -49.81 -76.34 18.28
C GLY A 16 -49.70 -77.87 18.38
N MET A 17 -49.39 -78.57 17.28
CA MET A 17 -49.08 -79.99 17.23
C MET A 17 -47.68 -80.21 16.64
N ILE A 18 -46.75 -80.73 17.44
CA ILE A 18 -45.37 -81.00 17.00
C ILE A 18 -45.31 -82.42 16.45
N LYS A 19 -45.06 -82.58 15.14
CA LYS A 19 -44.84 -83.90 14.52
C LYS A 19 -43.57 -84.55 15.08
N SER A 20 -43.55 -85.88 15.22
CA SER A 20 -42.39 -86.62 15.74
C SER A 20 -41.14 -86.45 14.87
N GLU A 21 -41.35 -86.37 13.57
CA GLU A 21 -40.33 -86.25 12.52
C GLU A 21 -39.66 -84.86 12.60
N GLN A 22 -40.46 -83.80 12.74
CA GLN A 22 -39.99 -82.43 12.91
C GLN A 22 -39.20 -82.23 14.22
N ARG A 23 -39.60 -82.90 15.30
CA ARG A 23 -38.86 -82.88 16.58
C ARG A 23 -37.49 -83.57 16.46
N LYS A 24 -37.43 -84.70 15.75
CA LYS A 24 -36.16 -85.39 15.45
C LYS A 24 -35.27 -84.50 14.60
N PHE A 25 -35.81 -83.89 13.55
CA PHE A 25 -35.07 -82.94 12.69
C PHE A 25 -34.48 -81.78 13.50
N TYR A 26 -35.25 -81.17 14.40
CA TYR A 26 -34.73 -80.12 15.29
C TYR A 26 -33.56 -80.59 16.18
N GLN A 27 -33.61 -81.82 16.71
CA GLN A 27 -32.53 -82.39 17.54
C GLN A 27 -31.26 -82.67 16.73
N VAL A 28 -31.42 -83.23 15.53
CA VAL A 28 -30.32 -83.50 14.61
C VAL A 28 -29.72 -82.19 14.12
N LEU A 29 -30.54 -81.24 13.68
CA LEU A 29 -30.11 -79.91 13.27
C LEU A 29 -29.37 -79.18 14.39
N LYS A 30 -29.84 -79.26 15.64
CA LYS A 30 -29.12 -78.70 16.81
C LYS A 30 -27.74 -79.32 17.00
N THR A 31 -27.60 -80.61 16.74
CA THR A 31 -26.33 -81.32 16.85
C THR A 31 -25.38 -80.90 15.73
N VAL A 32 -25.86 -80.94 14.49
CA VAL A 32 -25.11 -80.55 13.28
C VAL A 32 -24.66 -79.08 13.35
N LEU A 33 -25.55 -78.15 13.72
CA LEU A 33 -25.20 -76.74 13.93
C LEU A 33 -24.20 -76.54 15.07
N GLY A 34 -24.21 -77.40 16.10
CA GLY A 34 -23.28 -77.33 17.22
C GLY A 34 -21.86 -77.80 16.89
N THR A 35 -21.67 -78.45 15.74
CA THR A 35 -20.35 -78.88 15.24
C THR A 35 -19.69 -77.85 14.33
N HIS A 36 -20.43 -76.82 13.90
CA HIS A 36 -19.90 -75.75 13.06
C HIS A 36 -19.18 -74.70 13.93
N GLU A 37 -17.93 -74.41 13.57
CA GLU A 37 -17.11 -73.39 14.23
C GLU A 37 -17.06 -72.12 13.36
N GLY A 38 -17.30 -70.96 13.97
CA GLY A 38 -17.24 -69.67 13.29
C GLY A 38 -18.61 -69.06 12.97
N THR A 39 -18.62 -68.15 11.99
CA THR A 39 -19.86 -67.47 11.55
C THR A 39 -20.55 -68.31 10.49
N PHE A 40 -21.86 -68.49 10.62
CA PHE A 40 -22.65 -69.24 9.66
C PHE A 40 -22.82 -68.38 8.38
N SER A 41 -22.23 -68.79 7.27
CA SER A 41 -22.60 -68.21 5.97
C SER A 41 -23.90 -68.82 5.44
N GLN A 42 -24.57 -68.16 4.50
CA GLN A 42 -25.73 -68.73 3.82
C GLN A 42 -25.45 -70.16 3.30
N SER A 43 -24.29 -70.36 2.65
CA SER A 43 -23.86 -71.67 2.14
C SER A 43 -23.67 -72.70 3.25
N ASP A 44 -23.18 -72.29 4.43
CA ASP A 44 -23.02 -73.20 5.56
C ASP A 44 -24.37 -73.65 6.11
N ILE A 45 -25.33 -72.72 6.22
CA ILE A 45 -26.69 -73.02 6.68
C ILE A 45 -27.38 -73.98 5.70
N GLU A 46 -27.26 -73.74 4.39
CA GLU A 46 -27.80 -74.63 3.36
C GLU A 46 -27.24 -76.05 3.50
N GLN A 47 -25.92 -76.18 3.63
CA GLN A 47 -25.25 -77.48 3.75
C GLN A 47 -25.63 -78.21 5.05
N LEU A 48 -25.71 -77.49 6.18
CA LEU A 48 -26.06 -78.06 7.48
C LEU A 48 -27.53 -78.45 7.56
N MET A 49 -28.43 -77.70 6.90
CA MET A 49 -29.86 -78.06 6.78
C MET A 49 -30.05 -79.33 5.94
N VAL A 50 -29.32 -79.45 4.81
CA VAL A 50 -29.34 -80.66 3.97
C VAL A 50 -28.74 -81.85 4.71
N LEU A 51 -27.65 -81.66 5.46
CA LEU A 51 -27.04 -82.70 6.27
C LEU A 51 -28.00 -83.20 7.36
N ALA A 52 -28.68 -82.29 8.05
CA ALA A 52 -29.68 -82.65 9.04
C ALA A 52 -30.88 -83.41 8.43
N HIS A 53 -31.33 -83.04 7.22
CA HIS A 53 -32.40 -83.74 6.50
C HIS A 53 -32.00 -85.16 6.12
N ASN A 54 -30.78 -85.32 5.57
CA ASN A 54 -30.24 -86.62 5.20
C ASN A 54 -30.09 -87.58 6.40
N GLU A 55 -29.83 -87.04 7.59
CA GLU A 55 -29.80 -87.81 8.84
C GLU A 55 -31.20 -88.10 9.41
N THR A 56 -32.22 -87.34 9.01
CA THR A 56 -33.64 -87.56 9.38
C THR A 56 -34.49 -88.09 8.23
N LEU A 57 -34.24 -89.35 7.87
CA LEU A 57 -34.91 -90.05 6.76
C LEU A 57 -36.44 -90.23 6.91
N ASP A 58 -37.00 -89.95 8.09
CA ASP A 58 -38.44 -90.08 8.36
C ASP A 58 -39.25 -88.83 7.96
N MET A 59 -38.58 -87.71 7.62
CA MET A 59 -39.24 -86.45 7.30
C MET A 59 -39.56 -86.35 5.80
N SER A 60 -40.75 -85.84 5.45
CA SER A 60 -41.13 -85.63 4.05
C SER A 60 -40.33 -84.49 3.43
N ASP A 61 -40.06 -84.56 2.12
CA ASP A 61 -39.38 -83.49 1.39
C ASP A 61 -40.21 -82.19 1.37
N GLU A 62 -41.53 -82.29 1.48
CA GLU A 62 -42.46 -81.15 1.57
C GLU A 62 -42.32 -80.45 2.94
N ASP A 63 -42.37 -81.19 4.05
CA ASP A 63 -42.15 -80.65 5.40
C ASP A 63 -40.74 -80.05 5.55
N TYR A 64 -39.72 -80.69 4.96
CA TYR A 64 -38.35 -80.15 4.92
C TYR A 64 -38.28 -78.83 4.15
N SER A 65 -38.90 -78.79 2.96
CA SER A 65 -38.85 -77.60 2.10
C SER A 65 -39.50 -76.40 2.78
N GLU A 66 -40.59 -76.58 3.52
CA GLU A 66 -41.21 -75.49 4.28
C GLU A 66 -40.29 -74.95 5.39
N ILE A 67 -39.67 -75.82 6.18
CA ILE A 67 -38.71 -75.41 7.22
C ILE A 67 -37.48 -74.72 6.59
N TYR A 68 -36.95 -75.30 5.51
CA TYR A 68 -35.83 -74.76 4.77
C TYR A 68 -36.14 -73.35 4.24
N ASN A 69 -37.28 -73.16 3.59
CA ASN A 69 -37.69 -71.87 3.03
C ASN A 69 -37.80 -70.79 4.12
N VAL A 70 -38.37 -71.10 5.29
CA VAL A 70 -38.48 -70.15 6.40
C VAL A 70 -37.11 -69.72 6.93
N VAL A 71 -36.17 -70.66 7.06
CA VAL A 71 -34.81 -70.37 7.53
C VAL A 71 -34.05 -69.53 6.49
N MET A 72 -34.13 -69.90 5.22
CA MET A 72 -33.43 -69.22 4.12
C MET A 72 -34.00 -67.84 3.82
N GLU A 73 -35.33 -67.67 3.85
CA GLU A 73 -35.97 -66.36 3.65
C GLU A 73 -35.55 -65.38 4.74
N ARG A 74 -35.48 -65.81 6.00
CA ARG A 74 -35.04 -64.96 7.11
C ARG A 74 -33.58 -64.55 6.97
N TYR A 75 -32.69 -65.48 6.60
CA TYR A 75 -31.26 -65.19 6.47
C TYR A 75 -30.98 -64.26 5.29
N THR A 76 -31.59 -64.54 4.13
CA THR A 76 -31.47 -63.69 2.94
C THR A 76 -32.14 -62.32 3.11
N LEU A 77 -33.16 -62.20 3.96
CA LEU A 77 -33.75 -60.92 4.34
C LEU A 77 -32.81 -60.12 5.24
N SER A 78 -32.14 -60.77 6.20
CA SER A 78 -31.17 -60.11 7.09
C SER A 78 -29.99 -59.53 6.31
N GLU A 79 -29.40 -60.33 5.41
CA GLU A 79 -28.29 -59.87 4.55
C GLU A 79 -28.71 -58.68 3.66
N ARG A 80 -29.90 -58.74 3.04
CA ARG A 80 -30.43 -57.62 2.25
C ARG A 80 -30.66 -56.35 3.07
N LEU A 81 -31.14 -56.47 4.31
CA LEU A 81 -31.34 -55.32 5.19
C LEU A 81 -30.01 -54.71 5.64
N GLU A 82 -29.00 -55.53 5.90
CA GLU A 82 -27.64 -55.07 6.23
C GLU A 82 -26.97 -54.38 5.04
N GLU A 83 -27.08 -54.94 3.83
CA GLU A 83 -26.61 -54.29 2.60
C GLU A 83 -27.34 -52.98 2.33
N GLN A 84 -28.66 -52.95 2.53
CA GLN A 84 -29.45 -51.73 2.39
C GLN A 84 -29.03 -50.67 3.42
N ALA A 85 -28.81 -51.06 4.68
CA ALA A 85 -28.33 -50.15 5.72
C ALA A 85 -26.93 -49.60 5.41
N ARG A 86 -26.03 -50.43 4.87
CA ARG A 86 -24.69 -49.99 4.40
C ARG A 86 -24.81 -48.99 3.25
N LEU A 87 -25.65 -49.26 2.26
CA LEU A 87 -25.91 -48.36 1.14
C LEU A 87 -26.50 -47.02 1.61
N GLU A 88 -27.47 -47.06 2.53
CA GLU A 88 -28.05 -45.85 3.13
C GLU A 88 -26.99 -45.04 3.90
N GLN A 89 -26.11 -45.71 4.66
CA GLN A 89 -25.02 -45.07 5.36
C GLN A 89 -23.99 -44.44 4.41
N GLU A 90 -23.63 -45.13 3.33
CA GLU A 90 -22.71 -44.62 2.30
C GLU A 90 -23.32 -43.41 1.59
N LEU A 91 -24.60 -43.47 1.22
CA LEU A 91 -25.33 -42.35 0.62
C LEU A 91 -25.41 -41.16 1.58
N ALA A 92 -25.65 -41.40 2.87
CA ALA A 92 -25.67 -40.35 3.89
C ALA A 92 -24.28 -39.71 4.08
N GLN A 93 -23.21 -40.50 4.08
CA GLN A 93 -21.84 -39.98 4.13
C GLN A 93 -21.50 -39.16 2.89
N LYS A 94 -21.84 -39.66 1.70
CA LYS A 94 -21.62 -38.95 0.44
C LYS A 94 -22.42 -37.64 0.37
N ALA A 95 -23.65 -37.62 0.87
CA ALA A 95 -24.46 -36.41 0.99
C ALA A 95 -23.83 -35.40 1.95
N ARG A 96 -23.32 -35.85 3.11
CA ARG A 96 -22.59 -34.99 4.05
C ARG A 96 -21.33 -34.38 3.43
N LEU A 97 -20.50 -35.19 2.78
CA LEU A 97 -19.29 -34.72 2.11
C LEU A 97 -19.59 -33.71 1.01
N ARG A 98 -20.69 -33.91 0.27
CA ARG A 98 -21.13 -32.95 -0.76
C ARG A 98 -21.54 -31.62 -0.13
N ILE A 99 -22.33 -31.63 0.95
CA ILE A 99 -22.73 -30.41 1.66
C ILE A 99 -21.50 -29.69 2.23
N GLU A 100 -20.56 -30.43 2.81
CA GLU A 100 -19.32 -29.86 3.34
C GLU A 100 -18.45 -29.25 2.23
N ALA A 101 -18.33 -29.93 1.08
CA ALA A 101 -17.60 -29.41 -0.07
C ALA A 101 -18.25 -28.14 -0.64
N GLU A 102 -19.58 -28.12 -0.75
CA GLU A 102 -20.33 -26.97 -1.23
C GLU A 102 -20.23 -25.78 -0.27
N ALA A 103 -20.28 -26.02 1.04
CA ALA A 103 -20.05 -25.00 2.07
C ALA A 103 -18.61 -24.45 2.03
N LYS A 104 -17.60 -25.31 1.80
CA LYS A 104 -16.21 -24.87 1.61
C LYS A 104 -16.04 -23.99 0.37
N VAL A 105 -16.67 -24.35 -0.74
CA VAL A 105 -16.65 -23.53 -1.97
C VAL A 105 -17.32 -22.17 -1.73
N GLU A 106 -18.47 -22.15 -1.04
CA GLU A 106 -19.15 -20.88 -0.71
C GLU A 106 -18.32 -20.00 0.23
N ALA A 107 -17.64 -20.60 1.22
CA ALA A 107 -16.75 -19.88 2.12
C ALA A 107 -15.56 -19.26 1.37
N LEU A 108 -14.92 -20.02 0.47
CA LEU A 108 -13.83 -19.50 -0.36
C LEU A 108 -14.29 -18.37 -1.29
N ALA A 109 -15.48 -18.49 -1.88
CA ALA A 109 -16.04 -17.44 -2.72
C ALA A 109 -16.30 -16.13 -1.94
N LYS A 110 -16.76 -16.22 -0.67
CA LYS A 110 -16.92 -15.05 0.20
C LYS A 110 -15.59 -14.39 0.54
N ILE A 111 -14.57 -15.19 0.88
CA ILE A 111 -13.21 -14.69 1.15
C ILE A 111 -12.65 -13.97 -0.09
N GLU A 112 -12.82 -14.54 -1.28
CA GLU A 112 -12.38 -13.91 -2.53
C GLU A 112 -13.13 -12.60 -2.82
N GLN A 113 -14.44 -12.55 -2.59
CA GLN A 113 -15.22 -11.32 -2.75
C GLN A 113 -14.77 -10.22 -1.77
N GLU A 114 -14.53 -10.57 -0.51
CA GLU A 114 -14.04 -9.63 0.51
C GLU A 114 -12.63 -9.13 0.16
N ALA A 115 -11.73 -10.01 -0.30
CA ALA A 115 -10.40 -9.64 -0.74
C ALA A 115 -10.44 -8.69 -1.94
N ASN A 116 -11.30 -8.95 -2.93
CA ASN A 116 -11.48 -8.08 -4.09
C ASN A 116 -12.07 -6.71 -3.70
N ALA A 117 -13.03 -6.68 -2.77
CA ALA A 117 -13.61 -5.42 -2.28
C ALA A 117 -12.57 -4.58 -1.53
N LEU A 118 -11.74 -5.23 -0.69
CA LEU A 118 -10.64 -4.56 0.02
C LEU A 118 -9.58 -4.03 -0.95
N ALA A 119 -9.21 -4.81 -1.96
CA ALA A 119 -8.25 -4.39 -2.99
C ALA A 119 -8.78 -3.19 -3.78
N ALA A 120 -10.05 -3.20 -4.18
CA ALA A 120 -10.68 -2.07 -4.85
C ALA A 120 -10.74 -0.81 -3.97
N ALA A 121 -11.04 -0.96 -2.67
CA ALA A 121 -11.04 0.15 -1.72
C ALA A 121 -9.63 0.75 -1.53
N ARG A 122 -8.60 -0.10 -1.45
CA ARG A 122 -7.20 0.34 -1.34
C ARG A 122 -6.75 1.09 -2.59
N LEU A 123 -7.06 0.57 -3.78
CA LEU A 123 -6.67 1.20 -5.05
C LEU A 123 -7.33 2.58 -5.21
N LYS A 124 -8.59 2.71 -4.81
CA LYS A 124 -9.29 4.00 -4.80
C LYS A 124 -8.67 4.98 -3.79
N ALA A 125 -8.34 4.51 -2.58
CA ALA A 125 -7.70 5.35 -1.57
C ALA A 125 -6.31 5.83 -2.01
N GLU A 126 -5.53 4.98 -2.66
CA GLU A 126 -4.22 5.30 -3.21
C GLU A 126 -4.34 6.31 -4.38
N GLU A 127 -5.30 6.12 -5.28
CA GLU A 127 -5.56 7.07 -6.37
C GLU A 127 -6.00 8.45 -5.83
N ASP A 128 -6.91 8.49 -4.85
CA ASP A 128 -7.34 9.73 -4.21
C ASP A 128 -6.16 10.43 -3.49
N ALA A 129 -5.28 9.67 -2.84
CA ALA A 129 -4.07 10.21 -2.21
C ALA A 129 -3.10 10.79 -3.25
N ARG A 130 -2.85 10.06 -4.35
CA ARG A 130 -1.99 10.52 -5.44
C ARG A 130 -2.54 11.81 -6.07
N LEU A 131 -3.84 11.87 -6.33
CA LEU A 131 -4.48 13.06 -6.88
C LEU A 131 -4.39 14.27 -5.95
N ARG A 132 -4.48 14.08 -4.63
CA ARG A 132 -4.27 15.16 -3.65
C ARG A 132 -2.84 15.67 -3.66
N VAL A 133 -1.85 14.77 -3.66
CA VAL A 133 -0.43 15.15 -3.72
C VAL A 133 -0.12 15.89 -5.02
N GLU A 134 -0.61 15.40 -6.15
CA GLU A 134 -0.43 16.04 -7.45
C GLU A 134 -1.11 17.43 -7.51
N ALA A 135 -2.33 17.56 -6.98
CA ALA A 135 -3.04 18.83 -6.91
C ALA A 135 -2.33 19.84 -6.01
N GLU A 136 -1.81 19.41 -4.86
CA GLU A 136 -1.06 20.28 -3.95
C GLU A 136 0.27 20.73 -4.58
N ALA A 137 1.00 19.82 -5.23
CA ALA A 137 2.22 20.17 -5.94
C ALA A 137 1.96 21.18 -7.07
N LYS A 138 0.90 20.97 -7.85
CA LYS A 138 0.50 21.90 -8.91
C LYS A 138 0.10 23.27 -8.36
N ALA A 139 -0.63 23.30 -7.25
CA ALA A 139 -1.03 24.56 -6.59
C ALA A 139 0.18 25.35 -6.07
N LYS A 140 1.20 24.67 -5.52
CA LYS A 140 2.45 25.31 -5.08
C LYS A 140 3.21 25.91 -6.25
N ILE A 141 3.34 25.19 -7.36
CA ILE A 141 3.99 25.70 -8.58
C ILE A 141 3.24 26.92 -9.11
N GLU A 142 1.91 26.86 -9.21
CA GLU A 142 1.10 27.99 -9.68
C GLU A 142 1.19 29.21 -8.73
N GLU A 143 1.27 28.98 -7.42
CA GLU A 143 1.48 30.06 -6.45
C GLU A 143 2.88 30.68 -6.56
N GLU A 144 3.93 29.88 -6.72
CA GLU A 144 5.30 30.37 -6.93
C GLU A 144 5.42 31.16 -8.24
N GLU A 145 4.85 30.66 -9.34
CA GLU A 145 4.80 31.39 -10.62
C GLU A 145 4.08 32.74 -10.47
N ARG A 146 2.97 32.78 -9.72
CA ARG A 146 2.26 34.04 -9.46
C ARG A 146 3.10 35.01 -8.62
N LEU A 147 3.82 34.51 -7.62
CA LEU A 147 4.69 35.35 -6.78
C LEU A 147 5.88 35.91 -7.57
N ILE A 148 6.47 35.11 -8.47
CA ILE A 148 7.54 35.58 -9.37
C ILE A 148 7.00 36.67 -10.30
N ALA A 149 5.86 36.44 -10.94
CA ALA A 149 5.24 37.43 -11.82
C ALA A 149 4.88 38.74 -11.07
N GLU A 150 4.35 38.63 -9.84
CA GLU A 150 4.06 39.81 -9.01
C GLU A 150 5.33 40.55 -8.60
N ALA A 151 6.41 39.82 -8.25
CA ALA A 151 7.70 40.42 -7.90
C ALA A 151 8.35 41.13 -9.10
N GLU A 152 8.32 40.52 -10.29
CA GLU A 152 8.80 41.14 -11.52
C GLU A 152 8.03 42.42 -11.85
N GLN A 153 6.69 42.38 -11.74
CA GLN A 153 5.88 43.56 -12.00
C GLN A 153 6.18 44.69 -11.00
N ARG A 154 6.32 44.37 -9.71
CA ARG A 154 6.73 45.37 -8.70
C ARG A 154 8.11 45.94 -8.98
N ALA A 155 9.07 45.13 -9.41
CA ALA A 155 10.41 45.59 -9.75
C ALA A 155 10.37 46.57 -10.95
N ILE A 156 9.59 46.26 -11.98
CA ILE A 156 9.38 47.15 -13.13
C ILE A 156 8.73 48.47 -12.68
N GLU A 157 7.69 48.41 -11.86
CA GLU A 157 6.99 49.60 -11.36
C GLU A 157 7.92 50.47 -10.49
N GLU A 158 8.74 49.87 -9.62
CA GLU A 158 9.72 50.56 -8.78
C GLU A 158 10.83 51.21 -9.63
N GLU A 159 11.34 50.49 -10.63
CA GLU A 159 12.37 51.02 -11.54
C GLU A 159 11.85 52.20 -12.36
N LEU A 160 10.62 52.11 -12.87
CA LEU A 160 9.96 53.22 -13.58
C LEU A 160 9.76 54.43 -12.67
N ALA A 161 9.34 54.21 -11.42
CA ALA A 161 9.20 55.28 -10.43
C ALA A 161 10.55 55.94 -10.13
N ARG A 162 11.62 55.15 -9.99
CA ARG A 162 12.98 55.66 -9.75
C ARG A 162 13.50 56.46 -10.94
N LYS A 163 13.36 55.95 -12.18
CA LYS A 163 13.77 56.67 -13.40
C LYS A 163 13.01 57.99 -13.55
N LYS A 164 11.72 58.01 -13.22
CA LYS A 164 10.93 59.24 -13.24
C LYS A 164 11.42 60.25 -12.20
N ALA A 165 11.66 59.82 -10.97
CA ALA A 165 12.19 60.68 -9.91
C ALA A 165 13.59 61.22 -10.24
N GLU A 166 14.46 60.39 -10.82
CA GLU A 166 15.80 60.82 -11.26
C GLU A 166 15.72 61.83 -12.40
N ALA A 167 14.85 61.61 -13.40
CA ALA A 167 14.65 62.56 -14.48
C ALA A 167 14.10 63.91 -13.99
N GLU A 168 13.16 63.90 -13.05
CA GLU A 168 12.65 65.13 -12.41
C GLU A 168 13.76 65.86 -11.63
N SER A 169 14.59 65.13 -10.88
CA SER A 169 15.73 65.72 -10.16
C SER A 169 16.78 66.32 -11.10
N ARG A 170 17.11 65.65 -12.20
CA ARG A 170 18.06 66.17 -13.20
C ARG A 170 17.53 67.44 -13.86
N LEU A 171 16.24 67.48 -14.20
CA LEU A 171 15.60 68.67 -14.78
C LEU A 171 15.63 69.85 -13.79
N GLU A 172 15.43 69.60 -12.50
CA GLU A 172 15.50 70.65 -11.48
C GLU A 172 16.94 71.16 -11.27
N GLU A 173 17.92 70.27 -11.30
CA GLU A 173 19.34 70.64 -11.25
C GLU A 173 19.77 71.44 -12.49
N GLU A 174 19.35 71.03 -13.69
CA GLU A 174 19.61 71.75 -14.93
C GLU A 174 19.02 73.18 -14.90
N LYS A 175 17.78 73.33 -14.41
CA LYS A 175 17.16 74.65 -14.22
C LYS A 175 17.94 75.52 -13.24
N ARG A 176 18.43 74.95 -12.14
CA ARG A 176 19.25 75.69 -11.17
C ARG A 176 20.58 76.13 -11.76
N LEU A 177 21.25 75.26 -12.52
CA LEU A 177 22.49 75.58 -13.22
C LEU A 177 22.30 76.68 -14.26
N GLU A 178 21.20 76.65 -15.01
CA GLU A 178 20.86 77.70 -15.98
C GLU A 178 20.58 79.04 -15.27
N GLU A 179 19.82 79.03 -14.17
CA GLU A 179 19.60 80.25 -13.37
C GLU A 179 20.91 80.82 -12.79
N GLU A 180 21.80 79.96 -12.32
CA GLU A 180 23.12 80.35 -11.81
C GLU A 180 24.01 80.93 -12.92
N ARG A 181 24.05 80.29 -14.10
CA ARG A 181 24.74 80.80 -15.29
C ARG A 181 24.21 82.16 -15.70
N GLN A 182 22.89 82.36 -15.72
CA GLN A 182 22.30 83.66 -16.06
C GLN A 182 22.63 84.74 -15.04
N ARG A 183 22.74 84.40 -13.74
CA ARG A 183 23.20 85.34 -12.72
C ARG A 183 24.67 85.70 -12.91
N ALA A 184 25.54 84.70 -13.12
CA ALA A 184 26.96 84.92 -13.37
C ALA A 184 27.19 85.78 -14.61
N LEU A 185 26.47 85.54 -15.71
CA LEU A 185 26.52 86.35 -16.92
C LEU A 185 26.09 87.80 -16.69
N LYS A 186 25.03 88.03 -15.90
CA LYS A 186 24.61 89.39 -15.54
C LYS A 186 25.63 90.10 -14.67
N GLU A 187 26.21 89.41 -13.68
CA GLU A 187 27.26 89.96 -12.84
C GLU A 187 28.53 90.28 -13.64
N GLU A 188 28.90 89.43 -14.60
CA GLU A 188 30.00 89.67 -15.52
C GLU A 188 29.70 90.85 -16.47
N GLU A 189 28.48 90.94 -17.01
CA GLU A 189 28.07 92.05 -17.87
C GLU A 189 28.04 93.39 -17.10
N ASP A 190 27.54 93.39 -15.86
CA ASP A 190 27.54 94.57 -14.99
C ASP A 190 28.96 94.97 -14.57
N ALA A 191 29.83 94.00 -14.27
CA ALA A 191 31.25 94.25 -13.98
C ALA A 191 31.98 94.81 -15.22
N ARG A 192 31.69 94.26 -16.41
CA ARG A 192 32.23 94.75 -17.68
C ARG A 192 31.75 96.15 -18.00
N LYS A 193 30.44 96.44 -17.89
CA LYS A 193 29.90 97.80 -18.09
C LYS A 193 30.51 98.79 -17.12
N LYS A 194 30.70 98.41 -15.86
CA LYS A 194 31.36 99.28 -14.87
C LYS A 194 32.83 99.52 -15.22
N SER A 195 33.54 98.50 -15.70
CA SER A 195 34.91 98.64 -16.20
C SER A 195 34.96 99.52 -17.46
N GLU A 196 34.02 99.35 -18.40
CA GLU A 196 33.89 100.17 -19.61
C GLU A 196 33.52 101.62 -19.24
N GLU A 197 32.65 101.88 -18.26
CA GLU A 197 32.34 103.22 -17.76
C GLU A 197 33.52 103.87 -17.02
N GLU A 198 34.30 103.10 -16.25
CA GLU A 198 35.52 103.58 -15.60
C GLU A 198 36.62 103.87 -16.64
N GLU A 199 36.73 103.04 -17.68
CA GLU A 199 37.61 103.25 -18.82
C GLU A 199 37.15 104.45 -19.65
N GLU A 200 35.85 104.63 -19.90
CA GLU A 200 35.28 105.78 -20.59
C GLU A 200 35.47 107.07 -19.77
N LYS A 201 35.35 107.02 -18.43
CA LYS A 201 35.69 108.16 -17.57
C LYS A 201 37.19 108.47 -17.57
N ARG A 202 38.05 107.44 -17.61
CA ARG A 202 39.50 107.62 -17.77
C ARG A 202 39.84 108.19 -19.14
N LEU A 203 39.25 107.67 -20.20
CA LEU A 203 39.41 108.13 -21.57
C LEU A 203 38.84 109.53 -21.73
N ALA A 204 37.71 109.89 -21.12
CA ALA A 204 37.18 111.25 -21.16
C ALA A 204 38.05 112.23 -20.36
N ALA A 205 38.62 111.81 -19.22
CA ALA A 205 39.59 112.62 -18.49
C ALA A 205 40.92 112.76 -19.25
N GLU A 206 41.36 111.70 -19.91
CA GLU A 206 42.52 111.69 -20.81
C GLU A 206 42.24 112.48 -22.09
N GLU A 207 41.01 112.47 -22.62
CA GLU A 207 40.55 113.22 -23.80
C GLU A 207 40.31 114.70 -23.46
N ASP A 208 39.89 115.07 -22.24
CA ASP A 208 39.84 116.47 -21.80
C ASP A 208 41.25 117.04 -21.54
N ALA A 209 42.16 116.22 -20.97
CA ALA A 209 43.58 116.57 -20.86
C ALA A 209 44.27 116.62 -22.24
N ARG A 210 43.89 115.72 -23.15
CA ARG A 210 44.37 115.66 -24.53
C ARG A 210 43.71 116.72 -25.39
N LYS A 211 42.46 117.15 -25.23
CA LYS A 211 41.84 118.31 -25.94
C LYS A 211 42.47 119.64 -25.54
N MET A 212 43.01 119.76 -24.33
CA MET A 212 43.90 120.88 -23.98
C MET A 212 45.29 120.80 -24.65
N ALA A 213 45.75 119.62 -25.07
CA ALA A 213 47.05 119.43 -25.75
C ALA A 213 46.94 119.22 -27.29
N GLU A 214 45.78 118.81 -27.79
CA GLU A 214 45.46 118.38 -29.16
C GLU A 214 44.48 119.36 -29.83
N ALA A 215 44.31 120.54 -29.23
CA ALA A 215 44.12 121.77 -30.00
C ALA A 215 45.38 122.15 -30.79
N GLU A 216 46.51 121.45 -30.59
CA GLU A 216 47.78 121.67 -31.29
C GLU A 216 48.22 120.49 -32.18
N ALA A 217 47.50 119.36 -32.21
CA ALA A 217 47.98 118.17 -32.93
C ALA A 217 46.88 117.24 -33.48
N ARG A 218 45.72 117.77 -33.89
CA ARG A 218 44.76 117.00 -34.72
C ARG A 218 45.14 117.08 -36.19
N LEU A 219 45.87 116.09 -36.68
CA LEU A 219 45.53 115.38 -37.91
C LEU A 219 46.47 114.18 -38.05
N GLU A 220 45.93 113.04 -38.49
CA GLU A 220 46.68 111.97 -39.16
C GLU A 220 47.08 110.72 -38.35
N GLU A 221 46.20 110.14 -37.52
CA GLU A 221 46.28 108.67 -37.29
C GLU A 221 44.99 107.97 -36.81
N GLU A 222 43.84 108.62 -36.84
CA GLU A 222 42.59 108.04 -36.30
C GLU A 222 41.75 107.37 -37.39
N LYS A 223 42.33 106.44 -38.15
CA LYS A 223 41.56 105.59 -39.09
C LYS A 223 42.06 104.14 -39.22
N ARG A 224 43.05 103.70 -38.45
CA ARG A 224 43.69 102.39 -38.70
C ARG A 224 43.52 101.30 -37.64
N LEU A 225 42.78 101.52 -36.55
CA LEU A 225 42.61 100.49 -35.49
C LEU A 225 41.17 100.04 -35.22
N ALA A 226 40.16 100.62 -35.88
CA ALA A 226 38.75 100.28 -35.60
C ALA A 226 38.25 99.00 -36.30
N GLU A 227 38.95 98.50 -37.33
CA GLU A 227 38.52 97.31 -38.09
C GLU A 227 39.08 95.98 -37.55
N GLU A 228 40.19 95.97 -36.80
CA GLU A 228 40.85 94.72 -36.36
C GLU A 228 40.17 94.09 -35.12
N LEU A 229 39.43 94.88 -34.33
CA LEU A 229 38.72 94.42 -33.13
C LEU A 229 37.37 93.76 -33.42
N GLN A 230 36.72 94.10 -34.54
CA GLN A 230 35.42 93.50 -34.90
C GLN A 230 35.56 92.09 -35.49
N GLN A 231 36.64 91.77 -36.20
CA GLN A 231 36.80 90.46 -36.84
C GLN A 231 37.16 89.33 -35.86
N ARG A 232 37.86 89.61 -34.75
CA ARG A 232 38.20 88.58 -33.74
C ARG A 232 37.01 88.12 -32.88
N LEU A 233 36.06 89.01 -32.61
CA LEU A 233 34.90 88.72 -31.75
C LEU A 233 33.83 87.84 -32.42
N GLU A 234 33.80 87.78 -33.75
CA GLU A 234 32.79 87.05 -34.52
C GLU A 234 33.23 85.61 -34.84
N GLU A 235 34.54 85.36 -34.93
CA GLU A 235 35.09 84.01 -35.17
C GLU A 235 35.12 83.14 -33.91
N GLU A 236 35.38 83.74 -32.73
CA GLU A 236 35.40 83.04 -31.44
C GLU A 236 34.01 82.55 -31.00
N LYS A 237 32.95 83.32 -31.30
CA LYS A 237 31.56 82.95 -31.00
C LYS A 237 31.04 81.81 -31.87
N ARG A 238 31.55 81.66 -33.10
CA ARG A 238 31.11 80.57 -34.01
C ARG A 238 31.75 79.22 -33.66
N LEU A 239 33.02 79.24 -33.21
CA LEU A 239 33.76 78.03 -32.81
C LEU A 239 33.28 77.46 -31.47
N ALA A 240 32.93 78.30 -30.49
CA ALA A 240 32.43 77.84 -29.20
C ALA A 240 31.07 77.11 -29.30
N ALA A 241 30.17 77.59 -30.16
CA ALA A 241 28.84 76.98 -30.34
C ALA A 241 28.88 75.62 -31.07
N GLU A 242 29.84 75.41 -31.98
CA GLU A 242 29.97 74.15 -32.73
C GLU A 242 30.64 73.04 -31.90
N GLU A 243 31.59 73.38 -31.01
CA GLU A 243 32.24 72.40 -30.14
C GLU A 243 31.32 71.91 -29.01
N GLU A 244 30.43 72.76 -28.48
CA GLU A 244 29.49 72.42 -27.42
C GLU A 244 28.40 71.44 -27.91
N VAL A 245 27.85 71.66 -29.10
CA VAL A 245 26.86 70.75 -29.71
C VAL A 245 27.46 69.37 -30.00
N ARG A 246 28.74 69.31 -30.42
CA ARG A 246 29.42 68.02 -30.68
C ARG A 246 29.73 67.26 -29.39
N LYS A 247 30.16 67.95 -28.32
CA LYS A 247 30.45 67.31 -27.02
C LYS A 247 29.18 66.74 -26.37
N ASN A 248 28.09 67.50 -26.34
CA ASN A 248 26.84 67.04 -25.74
C ASN A 248 26.26 65.81 -26.47
N ALA A 249 26.33 65.77 -27.81
CA ALA A 249 25.85 64.62 -28.58
C ALA A 249 26.72 63.35 -28.40
N GLU A 250 28.04 63.49 -28.20
CA GLU A 250 28.94 62.35 -27.98
C GLU A 250 28.82 61.79 -26.56
N GLU A 251 28.68 62.65 -25.55
CA GLU A 251 28.49 62.23 -24.16
C GLU A 251 27.13 61.55 -23.94
N GLU A 252 26.05 62.08 -24.52
CA GLU A 252 24.71 61.46 -24.42
C GLU A 252 24.67 60.08 -25.10
N ALA A 253 25.36 59.91 -26.23
CA ALA A 253 25.46 58.63 -26.92
C ALA A 253 26.30 57.59 -26.14
N LYS A 254 27.38 58.03 -25.47
CA LYS A 254 28.19 57.14 -24.62
C LYS A 254 27.46 56.72 -23.35
N LEU A 255 26.80 57.65 -22.67
CA LEU A 255 26.01 57.37 -21.46
C LEU A 255 24.91 56.35 -21.74
N LYS A 256 24.16 56.52 -22.83
CA LYS A 256 23.08 55.59 -23.19
C LYS A 256 23.58 54.19 -23.54
N ALA A 257 24.74 54.09 -24.21
CA ALA A 257 25.34 52.80 -24.54
C ALA A 257 25.93 52.08 -23.32
N GLU A 258 26.51 52.82 -22.37
CA GLU A 258 27.05 52.27 -21.13
C GLU A 258 25.94 51.83 -20.17
N GLU A 259 24.85 52.60 -20.08
CA GLU A 259 23.69 52.27 -19.24
C GLU A 259 22.94 51.04 -19.76
N ASP A 260 22.69 50.95 -21.08
CA ASP A 260 22.09 49.75 -21.71
C ASP A 260 22.98 48.50 -21.54
N ALA A 261 24.31 48.65 -21.61
CA ALA A 261 25.23 47.53 -21.40
C ALA A 261 25.23 47.07 -19.94
N LYS A 262 25.13 48.00 -18.99
CA LYS A 262 25.09 47.69 -17.56
C LYS A 262 23.77 47.02 -17.15
N ILE A 263 22.63 47.52 -17.65
CA ILE A 263 21.30 46.93 -17.40
C ILE A 263 21.26 45.49 -17.92
N ARG A 264 21.71 45.23 -19.16
CA ARG A 264 21.74 43.86 -19.69
C ARG A 264 22.64 42.92 -18.90
N ALA A 265 23.81 43.40 -18.45
CA ALA A 265 24.71 42.59 -17.64
C ALA A 265 24.12 42.26 -16.26
N GLU A 266 23.39 43.21 -15.66
CA GLU A 266 22.73 43.04 -14.36
C GLU A 266 21.50 42.13 -14.46
N GLU A 267 20.67 42.28 -15.50
CA GLU A 267 19.55 41.38 -15.80
C GLU A 267 20.02 39.95 -16.09
N GLU A 268 21.11 39.76 -16.86
CA GLU A 268 21.65 38.44 -17.14
C GLU A 268 22.24 37.78 -15.88
N ALA A 269 22.86 38.56 -15.00
CA ALA A 269 23.37 38.08 -13.72
C ALA A 269 22.23 37.69 -12.76
N GLN A 270 21.18 38.51 -12.67
CA GLN A 270 19.99 38.21 -11.87
C GLN A 270 19.26 36.97 -12.39
N ARG A 271 19.08 36.86 -13.70
CA ARG A 271 18.43 35.70 -14.31
C ARG A 271 19.19 34.40 -14.04
N LYS A 272 20.52 34.41 -14.11
CA LYS A 272 21.34 33.22 -13.78
C LYS A 272 21.22 32.84 -12.30
N LEU A 273 21.20 33.82 -11.40
CA LEU A 273 20.98 33.59 -9.97
C LEU A 273 19.58 33.02 -9.68
N ALA A 274 18.55 33.53 -10.36
CA ALA A 274 17.19 33.04 -10.23
C ALA A 274 17.05 31.60 -10.79
N GLU A 275 17.62 31.32 -11.97
CA GLU A 275 17.63 29.97 -12.55
C GLU A 275 18.40 28.98 -11.65
N GLU A 276 19.54 29.36 -11.07
CA GLU A 276 20.29 28.48 -10.15
C GLU A 276 19.55 28.23 -8.83
N ALA A 277 18.88 29.24 -8.28
CA ALA A 277 18.05 29.10 -7.08
C ALA A 277 16.84 28.19 -7.33
N HIS A 278 16.15 28.38 -8.46
CA HIS A 278 15.04 27.53 -8.87
C HIS A 278 15.50 26.08 -9.10
N LEU A 279 16.64 25.86 -9.75
CA LEU A 279 17.19 24.53 -9.96
C LEU A 279 17.45 23.80 -8.63
N LYS A 280 18.04 24.50 -7.64
CA LYS A 280 18.29 23.93 -6.31
C LYS A 280 17.01 23.60 -5.56
N MET A 281 15.99 24.45 -5.64
CA MET A 281 14.68 24.18 -5.03
C MET A 281 13.99 22.96 -5.64
N VAL A 282 14.06 22.81 -6.98
CA VAL A 282 13.52 21.64 -7.68
C VAL A 282 14.29 20.37 -7.30
N GLU A 283 15.62 20.41 -7.28
CA GLU A 283 16.44 19.26 -6.86
C GLU A 283 16.19 18.86 -5.40
N GLU A 284 16.03 19.82 -4.50
CA GLU A 284 15.71 19.56 -3.09
C GLU A 284 14.30 18.98 -2.93
N SER A 285 13.32 19.49 -3.68
CA SER A 285 11.95 18.97 -3.68
C SER A 285 11.89 17.52 -4.21
N ILE A 286 12.62 17.21 -5.29
CA ILE A 286 12.74 15.84 -5.80
C ILE A 286 13.37 14.93 -4.76
N ARG A 287 14.46 15.37 -4.11
CA ARG A 287 15.16 14.59 -3.09
C ARG A 287 14.29 14.30 -1.87
N ILE A 288 13.50 15.28 -1.42
CA ILE A 288 12.54 15.08 -0.31
C ILE A 288 11.48 14.05 -0.72
N THR A 289 10.90 14.20 -1.92
CA THR A 289 9.86 13.28 -2.42
C THR A 289 10.40 11.85 -2.61
N GLU A 290 11.63 11.69 -3.12
CA GLU A 290 12.27 10.38 -3.22
C GLU A 290 12.61 9.78 -1.85
N GLY A 291 13.07 10.60 -0.90
CA GLY A 291 13.31 10.16 0.47
C GLY A 291 12.04 9.68 1.18
N GLU A 292 10.91 10.36 0.97
CA GLU A 292 9.61 9.95 1.49
C GLU A 292 9.13 8.63 0.88
N LYS A 293 9.27 8.45 -0.45
CA LYS A 293 8.96 7.19 -1.12
C LYS A 293 9.81 6.03 -0.60
N GLN A 294 11.12 6.24 -0.44
CA GLN A 294 12.02 5.22 0.10
C GLN A 294 11.68 4.87 1.56
N ALA A 295 11.30 5.86 2.37
CA ALA A 295 10.87 5.62 3.75
C ALA A 295 9.53 4.87 3.83
N GLU A 296 8.59 5.14 2.93
CA GLU A 296 7.33 4.43 2.82
C GLU A 296 7.54 2.98 2.33
N GLU A 297 8.37 2.78 1.32
CA GLU A 297 8.74 1.45 0.83
C GLU A 297 9.44 0.61 1.91
N ALA A 298 10.32 1.23 2.71
CA ALA A 298 10.96 0.57 3.84
C ALA A 298 9.95 0.15 4.93
N LYS A 299 8.93 0.97 5.21
CA LYS A 299 7.86 0.62 6.16
C LYS A 299 7.02 -0.55 5.65
N ILE A 300 6.63 -0.52 4.37
CA ILE A 300 5.86 -1.59 3.74
C ILE A 300 6.64 -2.92 3.80
N ASN A 301 7.94 -2.89 3.49
CA ASN A 301 8.77 -4.09 3.57
C ASN A 301 8.90 -4.63 5.00
N ALA A 302 9.05 -3.75 6.00
CA ALA A 302 9.11 -4.17 7.40
C ALA A 302 7.78 -4.80 7.87
N GLU A 303 6.64 -4.23 7.47
CA GLU A 303 5.31 -4.77 7.80
C GLU A 303 5.06 -6.13 7.12
N LEU A 304 5.50 -6.29 5.87
CA LEU A 304 5.45 -7.58 5.16
C LEU A 304 6.31 -8.65 5.84
N GLU A 305 7.49 -8.29 6.34
CA GLU A 305 8.37 -9.20 7.07
C GLU A 305 7.75 -9.63 8.40
N GLU A 306 7.10 -8.70 9.12
CA GLU A 306 6.37 -9.00 10.35
C GLU A 306 5.17 -9.91 10.10
N ILE A 307 4.37 -9.66 9.06
CA ILE A 307 3.25 -10.52 8.66
C ILE A 307 3.76 -11.94 8.35
N LYS A 308 4.87 -12.05 7.62
CA LYS A 308 5.46 -13.35 7.28
C LYS A 308 5.91 -14.11 8.53
N ARG A 309 6.58 -13.43 9.46
CA ARG A 309 7.01 -14.03 10.74
C ARG A 309 5.81 -14.51 11.55
N LEU A 310 4.74 -13.71 11.63
CA LEU A 310 3.51 -14.10 12.35
C LEU A 310 2.83 -15.31 11.70
N ALA A 311 2.81 -15.39 10.36
CA ALA A 311 2.28 -16.55 9.65
C ALA A 311 3.11 -17.82 9.92
N GLU A 312 4.44 -17.72 9.87
CA GLU A 312 5.34 -18.84 10.21
C GLU A 312 5.20 -19.27 11.68
N GLU A 313 5.02 -18.33 12.61
CA GLU A 313 4.78 -18.62 14.03
C GLU A 313 3.42 -19.30 14.25
N GLU A 314 2.36 -18.86 13.57
CA GLU A 314 1.04 -19.49 13.65
C GLU A 314 1.05 -20.92 13.08
N GLU A 315 1.75 -21.14 11.96
CA GLU A 315 1.91 -22.46 11.37
C GLU A 315 2.71 -23.39 12.29
N ALA A 316 3.80 -22.91 12.87
CA ALA A 316 4.57 -23.66 13.87
C ALA A 316 3.73 -23.98 15.11
N ARG A 317 2.87 -23.06 15.56
CA ARG A 317 1.96 -23.29 16.69
C ARG A 317 0.92 -24.37 16.37
N LYS A 318 0.31 -24.33 15.19
CA LYS A 318 -0.66 -25.34 14.73
C LYS A 318 0.00 -26.72 14.64
N LEU A 319 1.21 -26.79 14.10
CA LEU A 319 1.96 -28.04 14.01
C LEU A 319 2.32 -28.58 15.41
N ALA A 320 2.72 -27.71 16.34
CA ALA A 320 3.00 -28.09 17.71
C ALA A 320 1.74 -28.58 18.44
N GLU A 321 0.61 -27.92 18.25
CA GLU A 321 -0.69 -28.29 18.82
C GLU A 321 -1.20 -29.62 18.26
N GLU A 322 -1.06 -29.85 16.96
CA GLU A 322 -1.40 -31.12 16.31
C GLU A 322 -0.51 -32.26 16.81
N ASN A 323 0.81 -32.03 16.91
CA ASN A 323 1.74 -33.02 17.45
C ASN A 323 1.44 -33.34 18.92
N ALA A 324 1.08 -32.35 19.73
CA ALA A 324 0.67 -32.56 21.12
C ALA A 324 -0.61 -33.39 21.21
N ARG A 325 -1.61 -33.10 20.36
CA ARG A 325 -2.86 -33.88 20.30
C ARG A 325 -2.60 -35.34 19.90
N ILE A 326 -1.74 -35.57 18.91
CA ILE A 326 -1.36 -36.93 18.48
C ILE A 326 -0.64 -37.67 19.63
N ALA A 327 0.24 -36.99 20.35
CA ALA A 327 0.93 -37.57 21.50
C ALA A 327 -0.03 -37.95 22.63
N GLU A 328 -1.00 -37.08 22.97
CA GLU A 328 -2.04 -37.37 23.95
C GLU A 328 -2.95 -38.53 23.51
N GLU A 329 -3.35 -38.59 22.24
CA GLU A 329 -4.16 -39.69 21.69
C GLU A 329 -3.41 -41.03 21.76
N LEU A 330 -2.12 -41.04 21.42
CA LEU A 330 -1.28 -42.23 21.53
C LEU A 330 -1.10 -42.68 22.99
N GLU A 331 -0.92 -41.73 23.92
CA GLU A 331 -0.79 -42.04 25.34
C GLU A 331 -2.10 -42.57 25.94
N ALA A 332 -3.24 -41.96 25.59
CA ALA A 332 -4.56 -42.45 25.98
C ALA A 332 -4.83 -43.86 25.45
N LYS A 333 -4.50 -44.13 24.18
CA LYS A 333 -4.63 -45.47 23.59
C LYS A 333 -3.74 -46.50 24.29
N ARG A 334 -2.50 -46.13 24.65
CA ARG A 334 -1.59 -47.00 25.40
C ARG A 334 -2.13 -47.30 26.81
N GLN A 335 -2.72 -46.30 27.47
CA GLN A 335 -3.37 -46.49 28.78
C GLN A 335 -4.62 -47.37 28.69
N GLU A 336 -5.45 -47.22 27.66
CA GLU A 336 -6.58 -48.11 27.42
C GLU A 336 -6.13 -49.56 27.18
N GLU A 337 -5.09 -49.76 26.35
CA GLU A 337 -4.53 -51.09 26.07
C GLU A 337 -3.91 -51.73 27.33
N GLU A 338 -3.20 -50.94 28.15
CA GLU A 338 -2.65 -51.39 29.42
C GLU A 338 -3.75 -51.73 30.45
N ASN A 339 -4.80 -50.90 30.55
CA ASN A 339 -5.94 -51.16 31.42
C ASN A 339 -6.73 -52.40 30.96
N ALA A 340 -6.89 -52.60 29.65
CA ALA A 340 -7.52 -53.79 29.09
C ALA A 340 -6.71 -55.05 29.42
N ARG A 341 -5.38 -55.01 29.29
CA ARG A 341 -4.49 -56.12 29.67
C ARG A 341 -4.58 -56.45 31.16
N ILE A 342 -4.59 -55.43 32.03
CA ILE A 342 -4.74 -55.64 33.48
C ILE A 342 -6.11 -56.26 33.79
N ALA A 343 -7.19 -55.79 33.16
CA ALA A 343 -8.52 -56.36 33.35
C ALA A 343 -8.60 -57.83 32.88
N GLU A 344 -7.93 -58.17 31.78
CA GLU A 344 -7.85 -59.55 31.26
C GLU A 344 -7.05 -60.45 32.23
N GLU A 345 -5.91 -59.97 32.75
CA GLU A 345 -5.11 -60.68 33.75
C GLU A 345 -5.86 -60.89 35.08
N GLU A 346 -6.64 -59.90 35.53
CA GLU A 346 -7.52 -60.03 36.70
C GLU A 346 -8.65 -61.05 36.47
N GLU A 347 -9.21 -61.10 35.27
CA GLU A 347 -10.25 -62.05 34.88
C GLU A 347 -9.71 -63.49 34.83
N GLU A 348 -8.54 -63.69 34.22
CA GLU A 348 -7.83 -64.97 34.25
C GLU A 348 -7.47 -65.40 35.67
N ALA A 349 -6.98 -64.48 36.51
CA ALA A 349 -6.69 -64.77 37.91
C ALA A 349 -7.94 -65.16 38.70
N ARG A 350 -9.09 -64.50 38.43
CA ARG A 350 -10.38 -64.84 39.03
C ARG A 350 -10.86 -66.23 38.59
N LEU A 351 -10.78 -66.55 37.30
CA LEU A 351 -11.12 -67.87 36.76
C LEU A 351 -10.21 -68.98 37.32
N ALA A 352 -8.91 -68.70 37.48
CA ALA A 352 -7.96 -69.60 38.11
C ALA A 352 -8.27 -69.83 39.60
N ALA A 353 -8.62 -68.77 40.34
CA ALA A 353 -9.05 -68.85 41.73
C ALA A 353 -10.36 -69.63 41.89
N GLU A 354 -11.33 -69.45 40.97
CA GLU A 354 -12.58 -70.20 40.94
C GLU A 354 -12.33 -71.69 40.69
N LYS A 355 -11.46 -72.05 39.72
CA LYS A 355 -11.02 -73.44 39.49
C LYS A 355 -10.31 -74.04 40.70
N ALA A 356 -9.48 -73.26 41.39
CA ALA A 356 -8.79 -73.70 42.62
C ALA A 356 -9.78 -73.90 43.79
N ALA A 357 -10.83 -73.08 43.88
CA ALA A 357 -11.88 -73.25 44.87
C ALA A 357 -12.74 -74.48 44.58
N ASN A 358 -13.04 -74.76 43.31
CA ASN A 358 -13.82 -75.91 42.87
C ASN A 358 -13.06 -77.26 42.94
N THR A 359 -11.74 -77.24 43.15
CA THR A 359 -10.90 -78.44 43.33
C THR A 359 -10.55 -78.76 44.78
N LYS A 360 -11.01 -77.94 45.77
CA LYS A 360 -10.94 -78.32 47.19
C LYS A 360 -11.99 -79.38 47.51
N ASN A 361 -11.55 -80.61 47.30
CA ASN A 361 -12.15 -81.85 47.76
C ASN A 361 -12.43 -81.80 49.27
N ILE A 362 -13.61 -82.28 49.63
CA ILE A 362 -14.18 -82.39 50.98
C ILE A 362 -13.25 -83.26 51.86
N PRO A 363 -12.84 -82.84 53.07
CA PRO A 363 -12.22 -83.73 54.03
C PRO A 363 -13.28 -84.70 54.55
N ASP A 364 -13.04 -85.99 54.33
CA ASP A 364 -13.82 -87.12 54.84
C ASP A 364 -13.90 -87.04 56.38
N LEU A 365 -15.13 -86.96 56.92
CA LEU A 365 -15.34 -87.01 58.37
C LEU A 365 -15.22 -88.47 58.84
N PRO A 366 -14.43 -88.76 59.89
CA PRO A 366 -14.33 -90.10 60.42
C PRO A 366 -15.65 -90.53 61.11
N PRO A 367 -16.00 -91.83 61.06
CA PRO A 367 -17.21 -92.34 61.70
C PRO A 367 -17.08 -92.26 63.23
N LEU A 368 -18.15 -91.80 63.87
CA LEU A 368 -18.34 -91.88 65.32
C LEU A 368 -18.87 -93.28 65.65
N ASP A 369 -18.06 -94.05 66.36
CA ASP A 369 -18.50 -95.24 67.08
C ASP A 369 -19.21 -94.83 68.40
N ASP A 370 -20.24 -95.61 68.72
CA ASP A 370 -21.17 -95.65 69.88
C ASP A 370 -22.46 -94.80 69.85
#